data_AF-A0A3B4HDK1-F1
#
_entry.id   AF-A0A3B4HDK1-F1
#
_cell.length_a   1.000
_cell.length_b   1.000
_cell.length_c   1.000
_cell.angle_alpha   90.00
_cell.angle_beta   90.00
_cell.angle_gamma   90.00
#
_symmetry.space_group_name_H-M   'P 1'
#
loop_
_entity.id
_entity.type
_entity.pdbx_description
1 polymer ?
#
loop_
_entity_poly.entity_id
_entity_poly.type
_entity_poly.pdbx_seq_one_letter_code
_entity_poly.pdbx_strand_id
1 'polypeptide(L)'
;CCFHKLTAATVYWDPDHKLVKLKEGVMEVEGDAYGFLNNTLSSTGWSVLEIRAGYGKTPETDEITFFLAGYLEGFLTAQQMMDHYTNMYPQLITEPKMLDPVQKFMEKQDSWVRQQVKGNKSSDPLWKHAGFIMAQLDGLQAGVAAWAKNRSNK
;
A
#
# COMPACT_ATOMS: atom_id res chain seq x y z
N CYS A 1 15.08 -26.50 -3.22
CA CYS A 1 15.41 -25.64 -4.37
C CYS A 1 14.43 -24.48 -4.39
N CYS A 2 14.86 -23.28 -4.00
CA CYS A 2 14.01 -22.10 -3.94
C CYS A 2 13.65 -21.64 -5.35
N PHE A 3 12.39 -21.82 -5.75
CA PHE A 3 11.85 -21.15 -6.92
C PHE A 3 11.76 -19.65 -6.60
N HIS A 4 12.46 -18.81 -7.37
CA HIS A 4 12.22 -17.38 -7.42
C HIS A 4 10.74 -17.15 -7.71
N LYS A 5 9.99 -16.71 -6.70
CA LYS A 5 8.55 -16.55 -6.80
C LYS A 5 8.23 -15.11 -7.23
N LEU A 6 8.20 -14.89 -8.54
CA LEU A 6 7.58 -13.70 -9.10
C LEU A 6 6.08 -13.77 -8.80
N THR A 7 5.59 -12.80 -8.03
CA THR A 7 4.15 -12.65 -7.77
C THR A 7 3.68 -11.39 -8.48
N ALA A 8 2.83 -11.56 -9.48
CA ALA A 8 2.21 -10.46 -10.22
C ALA A 8 0.78 -10.23 -9.73
N ALA A 9 0.29 -9.00 -9.86
CA ALA A 9 -1.13 -8.70 -9.68
C ALA A 9 -1.52 -7.45 -10.48
N THR A 10 -2.82 -7.35 -10.75
CA THR A 10 -3.46 -6.19 -11.37
C THR A 10 -4.71 -5.83 -10.57
N VAL A 11 -4.96 -4.54 -10.41
CA VAL A 11 -6.16 -4.00 -9.76
C VAL A 11 -6.93 -3.07 -10.70
N TYR A 12 -8.24 -3.10 -10.54
CA TYR A 12 -9.19 -2.24 -11.22
C TYR A 12 -10.04 -1.50 -10.19
N TRP A 13 -10.33 -0.23 -10.47
CA TRP A 13 -11.29 0.55 -9.72
C TRP A 13 -12.71 0.26 -10.20
N ASP A 14 -13.60 -0.04 -9.26
CA ASP A 14 -15.04 -0.10 -9.50
C ASP A 14 -15.66 1.20 -8.96
N PRO A 15 -15.95 2.19 -9.82
CA PRO A 15 -16.47 3.48 -9.39
C PRO A 15 -17.90 3.40 -8.83
N ASP A 16 -18.71 2.45 -9.31
CA ASP A 16 -20.10 2.29 -8.89
C ASP A 16 -20.19 1.79 -7.44
N HIS A 17 -19.31 0.86 -7.07
CA HIS A 17 -19.29 0.25 -5.74
C HIS A 17 -18.20 0.85 -4.83
N LYS A 18 -17.30 1.68 -5.37
CA LYS A 18 -16.10 2.21 -4.70
C LYS A 18 -15.23 1.08 -4.13
N LEU A 19 -15.01 0.04 -4.92
CA LEU A 19 -14.27 -1.16 -4.54
C LEU A 19 -13.08 -1.38 -5.47
N VAL A 20 -12.06 -2.06 -4.95
CA VAL A 20 -10.93 -2.53 -5.74
C VAL A 20 -11.19 -3.97 -6.17
N LYS A 21 -11.17 -4.22 -7.49
CA LYS A 21 -11.20 -5.57 -8.07
C LYS A 21 -9.78 -6.02 -8.33
N LEU A 22 -9.32 -7.01 -7.59
CA LEU A 22 -7.97 -7.57 -7.69
C LEU A 22 -7.96 -8.84 -8.55
N LYS A 23 -6.96 -8.95 -9.43
CA LYS A 23 -6.61 -10.19 -10.13
C LYS A 23 -5.16 -10.57 -9.80
N GLU A 24 -4.98 -11.75 -9.22
CA GLU A 24 -3.66 -12.29 -8.89
C GLU A 24 -3.05 -13.06 -10.07
N GLY A 25 -1.72 -13.04 -10.15
CA GLY A 25 -0.94 -13.82 -11.10
C GLY A 25 -0.85 -13.23 -12.51
N VAL A 26 -1.46 -12.07 -12.74
CA VAL A 26 -1.52 -11.41 -14.06
C VAL A 26 -1.07 -9.95 -14.00
N MET A 27 -0.44 -9.50 -15.08
CA MET A 27 -0.13 -8.09 -15.34
C MET A 27 -0.90 -7.66 -16.59
N GLU A 28 -2.08 -7.08 -16.40
CA GLU A 28 -2.89 -6.56 -17.48
C GLU A 28 -2.62 -5.05 -17.58
N VAL A 29 -1.96 -4.61 -18.66
CA VAL A 29 -1.57 -3.20 -18.86
C VAL A 29 -2.76 -2.23 -18.92
N GLU A 30 -3.95 -2.78 -19.19
CA GLU A 30 -5.22 -2.07 -19.23
C GLU A 30 -5.82 -1.83 -17.83
N GLY A 31 -5.21 -2.40 -16.78
CA GLY A 31 -5.61 -2.22 -15.40
C GLY A 31 -5.18 -0.89 -14.81
N ASP A 32 -5.93 -0.43 -13.82
CA ASP A 32 -5.74 0.90 -13.22
C ASP A 32 -4.48 0.96 -12.35
N ALA A 33 -4.05 -0.17 -11.79
CA ALA A 33 -2.66 -0.41 -11.42
C ALA A 33 -2.25 -1.87 -11.59
N TYR A 34 -1.01 -2.12 -12.04
CA TYR A 34 -0.45 -3.46 -12.20
C TYR A 34 1.04 -3.48 -11.87
N GLY A 35 1.56 -4.65 -11.57
CA GLY A 35 2.92 -4.77 -11.09
C GLY A 35 3.28 -6.16 -10.60
N PHE A 36 4.48 -6.27 -10.05
CA PHE A 36 4.98 -7.52 -9.51
C PHE A 36 5.94 -7.29 -8.34
N LEU A 37 6.00 -8.30 -7.48
CA LEU A 37 7.08 -8.50 -6.52
C LEU A 37 7.94 -9.67 -6.98
N ASN A 38 9.20 -9.39 -7.29
CA ASN A 38 10.22 -10.39 -7.51
C ASN A 38 10.97 -10.64 -6.19
N ASN A 39 10.55 -11.68 -5.46
CA ASN A 39 11.17 -12.02 -4.18
C ASN A 39 12.48 -12.79 -4.39
N THR A 40 13.57 -12.03 -4.52
CA THR A 40 14.93 -12.56 -4.65
C THR A 40 15.79 -12.34 -3.41
N LEU A 41 15.18 -11.91 -2.30
CA LEU A 41 15.84 -11.47 -1.07
C LEU A 41 16.90 -12.44 -0.57
N SER A 42 16.59 -13.75 -0.52
CA SER A 42 17.50 -14.77 -0.02
C SER A 42 18.71 -15.03 -0.93
N SER A 43 18.63 -14.66 -2.21
CA SER A 43 19.69 -14.90 -3.20
C SER A 43 20.51 -13.65 -3.54
N THR A 44 19.88 -12.47 -3.53
CA THR A 44 20.50 -11.21 -3.98
C THR A 44 20.63 -10.18 -2.86
N GLY A 45 19.95 -10.40 -1.72
CA GLY A 45 19.78 -9.38 -0.69
C GLY A 45 18.66 -8.38 -0.98
N TRP A 46 17.96 -8.50 -2.12
CA TRP A 46 16.92 -7.55 -2.53
C TRP A 46 15.66 -8.26 -3.01
N SER A 47 14.51 -7.76 -2.58
CA SER A 47 13.25 -7.96 -3.33
C SER A 47 13.01 -6.75 -4.20
N VAL A 48 12.56 -6.98 -5.42
CA VAL A 48 12.27 -5.90 -6.39
C VAL A 48 10.77 -5.80 -6.57
N LEU A 49 10.21 -4.64 -6.25
CA LEU A 49 8.82 -4.30 -6.48
C LEU A 49 8.75 -3.31 -7.66
N GLU A 50 7.91 -3.59 -8.64
CA GLU A 50 7.54 -2.63 -9.69
C GLU A 50 6.03 -2.44 -9.68
N ILE A 51 5.59 -1.18 -9.70
CA ILE A 51 4.18 -0.79 -9.76
C ILE A 51 4.02 0.26 -10.85
N ARG A 52 2.98 0.10 -11.65
CA ARG A 52 2.51 1.08 -12.63
C ARG A 52 1.04 1.35 -12.34
N ALA A 53 0.70 2.60 -12.10
CA ALA A 53 -0.67 3.02 -11.78
C ALA A 53 -1.05 4.25 -12.62
N GLY A 54 -2.33 4.37 -12.97
CA GLY A 54 -2.86 5.49 -13.76
C GLY A 54 -2.65 5.37 -15.27
N TYR A 55 -2.24 4.19 -15.74
CA TYR A 55 -2.03 3.89 -17.17
C TYR A 55 -3.13 3.00 -17.77
N GLY A 56 -4.20 2.73 -17.00
CA GLY A 56 -5.34 1.92 -17.45
C GLY A 56 -6.19 2.62 -18.52
N LYS A 57 -7.19 1.91 -19.04
CA LYS A 57 -8.07 2.44 -20.11
C LYS A 57 -8.83 3.69 -19.72
N THR A 58 -9.27 3.75 -18.47
CA THR A 58 -10.06 4.85 -17.95
C THR A 58 -9.15 5.69 -17.05
N PRO A 59 -8.94 6.97 -17.36
CA PRO A 59 -8.20 7.85 -16.47
C PRO A 59 -8.93 8.00 -15.15
N GLU A 60 -8.27 7.62 -14.06
CA GLU A 60 -8.74 7.83 -12.71
C GLU A 60 -8.19 9.14 -12.13
N THR A 61 -8.81 9.63 -11.06
CA THR A 61 -8.26 10.80 -10.33
C THR A 61 -6.89 10.46 -9.72
N ASP A 62 -6.06 11.48 -9.49
CA ASP A 62 -4.77 11.29 -8.80
C ASP A 62 -4.96 10.60 -7.43
N GLU A 63 -5.99 10.99 -6.65
CA GLU A 63 -6.28 10.39 -5.33
C GLU A 63 -6.54 8.87 -5.47
N ILE A 64 -7.32 8.45 -6.46
CA ILE A 64 -7.60 7.02 -6.74
C ILE A 64 -6.33 6.32 -7.23
N THR A 65 -5.57 6.95 -8.13
CA THR A 65 -4.33 6.38 -8.68
C THR A 65 -3.31 6.07 -7.58
N PHE A 66 -3.09 7.02 -6.66
CA PHE A 66 -2.20 6.82 -5.51
C PHE A 66 -2.74 5.75 -4.57
N PHE A 67 -4.05 5.74 -4.29
CA PHE A 67 -4.69 4.69 -3.49
C PHE A 67 -4.49 3.30 -4.10
N LEU A 68 -4.68 3.14 -5.42
CA LEU A 68 -4.50 1.86 -6.11
C LEU A 68 -3.04 1.42 -6.15
N ALA A 69 -2.09 2.37 -6.32
CA ALA A 69 -0.67 2.07 -6.23
C ALA A 69 -0.31 1.49 -4.85
N GLY A 70 -0.79 2.13 -3.78
CA GLY A 70 -0.61 1.65 -2.41
C GLY A 70 -1.30 0.30 -2.20
N TYR A 71 -2.53 0.14 -2.66
CA TYR A 71 -3.26 -1.13 -2.56
C TYR A 71 -2.50 -2.29 -3.18
N LEU A 72 -1.97 -2.10 -4.38
CA LEU A 72 -1.21 -3.12 -5.07
C LEU A 72 0.11 -3.44 -4.36
N GLU A 73 0.82 -2.42 -3.87
CA GLU A 73 2.02 -2.58 -3.04
C GLU A 73 1.73 -3.43 -1.80
N GLY A 74 0.71 -3.03 -1.03
CA GLY A 74 0.35 -3.68 0.22
C GLY A 74 -0.08 -5.12 0.00
N PHE A 75 -0.81 -5.38 -1.08
CA PHE A 75 -1.22 -6.73 -1.45
C PHE A 75 -0.01 -7.62 -1.79
N LEU A 76 0.91 -7.13 -2.63
CA LEU A 76 2.07 -7.91 -3.10
C LEU A 76 3.11 -8.13 -1.99
N THR A 77 3.28 -7.16 -1.10
CA THR A 77 4.39 -7.13 -0.12
C THR A 77 3.99 -7.49 1.31
N ALA A 78 2.70 -7.74 1.59
CA ALA A 78 2.18 -8.01 2.94
C ALA A 78 3.11 -8.92 3.78
N GLN A 79 3.50 -10.09 3.29
CA GLN A 79 4.38 -10.98 4.04
C GLN A 79 5.70 -10.31 4.46
N GLN A 80 6.37 -9.59 3.54
CA GLN A 80 7.63 -8.90 3.86
C GLN A 80 7.40 -7.72 4.80
N MET A 81 6.26 -7.03 4.72
CA MET A 81 5.88 -6.00 5.69
C MET A 81 5.73 -6.60 7.09
N MET A 82 5.17 -7.79 7.23
CA MET A 82 4.95 -8.45 8.53
C MET A 82 6.28 -8.92 9.12
N ASP A 83 7.15 -9.48 8.30
CA ASP A 83 8.51 -9.87 8.69
C ASP A 83 9.31 -8.63 9.11
N HIS A 84 9.23 -7.54 8.35
CA HIS A 84 9.90 -6.28 8.65
C HIS A 84 9.40 -5.67 9.98
N TYR A 85 8.08 -5.64 10.19
CA TYR A 85 7.50 -5.18 11.45
C TYR A 85 7.99 -6.01 12.63
N THR A 86 7.97 -7.34 12.52
CA THR A 86 8.42 -8.27 13.58
C THR A 86 9.89 -8.05 13.93
N ASN A 87 10.72 -7.78 12.93
CA ASN A 87 12.16 -7.55 13.11
C ASN A 87 12.46 -6.17 13.71
N MET A 88 11.77 -5.13 13.27
CA MET A 88 12.03 -3.74 13.68
C MET A 88 11.37 -3.36 15.00
N TYR A 89 10.21 -3.93 15.31
CA TYR A 89 9.45 -3.61 16.52
C TYR A 89 10.29 -3.69 17.80
N PRO A 90 11.02 -4.78 18.12
CA PRO A 90 11.84 -4.84 19.34
C PRO A 90 13.07 -3.93 19.31
N GLN A 91 13.51 -3.46 18.12
CA GLN A 91 14.64 -2.54 17.99
C GLN A 91 14.22 -1.10 18.30
N LEU A 92 12.96 -0.75 18.01
CA LEU A 92 12.40 0.59 18.22
C LEU A 92 11.66 0.70 19.56
N ILE A 93 10.89 -0.31 19.92
CA ILE A 93 10.13 -0.42 21.17
C ILE A 93 10.88 -1.37 22.11
N THR A 94 11.95 -0.87 22.70
CA THR A 94 12.81 -1.61 23.65
C THR A 94 12.17 -1.81 25.01
N GLU A 95 11.25 -0.93 25.41
CA GLU A 95 10.52 -1.01 26.68
C GLU A 95 9.00 -0.81 26.46
N PRO A 96 8.13 -1.62 27.12
CA PRO A 96 6.68 -1.52 26.97
C PRO A 96 6.11 -0.12 27.24
N LYS A 97 6.73 0.63 28.16
CA LYS A 97 6.30 1.99 28.52
C LYS A 97 6.44 3.01 27.39
N MET A 98 7.23 2.71 26.35
CA MET A 98 7.40 3.59 25.19
C MET A 98 6.28 3.45 24.16
N LEU A 99 5.54 2.33 24.19
CA LEU A 99 4.49 2.07 23.22
C LEU A 99 3.37 3.12 23.29
N ASP A 100 2.92 3.42 24.50
CA ASP A 100 1.77 4.30 24.74
C ASP A 100 2.02 5.75 24.25
N PRO A 101 3.17 6.39 24.56
CA PRO A 101 3.50 7.70 23.99
C PRO A 101 3.67 7.69 22.47
N VAL A 102 4.26 6.64 21.90
CA VAL A 102 4.46 6.53 20.45
C VAL A 102 3.12 6.41 19.73
N GLN A 103 2.23 5.53 20.19
CA GLN A 103 0.88 5.38 19.63
C GLN A 103 0.11 6.71 19.69
N LYS A 104 0.08 7.36 20.85
CA LYS A 104 -0.58 8.67 21.03
C LYS A 104 0.00 9.75 20.11
N PHE A 105 1.30 9.75 19.87
CA PHE A 105 1.93 10.69 18.94
C PHE A 105 1.49 10.42 17.51
N MET A 106 1.58 9.17 17.06
CA MET A 106 1.20 8.77 15.69
C MET A 106 -0.29 9.03 15.41
N GLU A 107 -1.18 8.72 16.37
CA GLU A 107 -2.63 8.99 16.24
C GLU A 107 -2.93 10.48 16.12
N LYS A 108 -2.30 11.32 16.96
CA LYS A 108 -2.47 12.78 16.90
C LYS A 108 -1.92 13.35 15.60
N GLN A 109 -0.77 12.86 15.15
CA GLN A 109 -0.12 13.33 13.94
C GLN A 109 -0.91 12.95 12.68
N ASP A 110 -1.40 11.70 12.58
CA ASP A 110 -2.27 11.25 11.49
C ASP A 110 -3.57 12.08 11.44
N SER A 111 -4.25 12.24 12.59
CA SER A 111 -5.46 13.06 12.67
C SER A 111 -5.19 14.51 12.25
N TRP A 112 -4.07 15.09 12.68
CA TRP A 112 -3.71 16.46 12.31
C TRP A 112 -3.46 16.60 10.81
N VAL A 113 -2.70 15.70 10.18
CA VAL A 113 -2.47 15.74 8.72
C VAL A 113 -3.76 15.61 7.95
N ARG A 114 -4.65 14.67 8.34
CA ARG A 114 -5.94 14.49 7.66
C ARG A 114 -6.82 15.73 7.75
N GLN A 115 -6.80 16.44 8.89
CA GLN A 115 -7.52 17.71 9.04
C GLN A 115 -6.94 18.80 8.12
N GLN A 116 -5.62 18.93 8.05
CA GLN A 116 -4.96 19.90 7.18
C GLN A 116 -5.23 19.62 5.69
N VAL A 117 -5.11 18.37 5.25
CA VAL A 117 -5.46 17.95 3.89
C VAL A 117 -6.91 18.29 3.58
N LYS A 118 -7.85 17.94 4.47
CA LYS A 118 -9.28 18.21 4.27
C LYS A 118 -9.58 19.71 4.14
N GLY A 119 -8.94 20.55 4.95
CA GLY A 119 -9.16 22.00 4.94
C GLY A 119 -8.50 22.72 3.76
N ASN A 120 -7.32 22.25 3.32
CA ASN A 120 -6.44 23.07 2.49
C ASN A 120 -6.17 22.48 1.09
N LYS A 121 -6.53 21.23 0.80
CA LYS A 121 -6.14 20.55 -0.46
C LYS A 121 -6.63 21.25 -1.74
N SER A 122 -7.72 22.02 -1.67
CA SER A 122 -8.28 22.73 -2.82
C SER A 122 -7.55 24.04 -3.13
N SER A 123 -6.86 24.62 -2.15
CA SER A 123 -6.24 25.95 -2.25
C SER A 123 -4.72 25.94 -2.15
N ASP A 124 -4.13 24.88 -1.57
CA ASP A 124 -2.69 24.77 -1.34
C ASP A 124 -2.12 23.49 -2.00
N PRO A 125 -1.24 23.62 -3.01
CA PRO A 125 -0.59 22.49 -3.67
C PRO A 125 0.18 21.57 -2.72
N LEU A 126 0.74 22.09 -1.62
CA LEU A 126 1.43 21.26 -0.62
C LEU A 126 0.45 20.28 0.01
N TRP A 127 -0.70 20.77 0.48
CA TRP A 127 -1.71 19.94 1.11
C TRP A 127 -2.43 19.01 0.12
N LYS A 128 -2.50 19.40 -1.16
CA LYS A 128 -2.95 18.50 -2.23
C LYS A 128 -2.04 17.28 -2.35
N HIS A 129 -0.73 17.47 -2.44
CA HIS A 129 0.23 16.36 -2.56
C HIS A 129 0.37 15.54 -1.27
N ALA A 130 0.30 16.19 -0.11
CA ALA A 130 0.19 15.47 1.16
C ALA A 130 -1.03 14.53 1.17
N GLY A 131 -2.16 14.98 0.61
CA GLY A 131 -3.35 14.14 0.41
C GLY A 131 -3.10 12.91 -0.46
N PHE A 132 -2.30 13.02 -1.52
CA PHE A 132 -1.93 11.88 -2.38
C PHE A 132 -1.09 10.84 -1.62
N ILE A 133 -0.13 11.29 -0.81
CA ILE A 133 0.68 10.39 0.03
C ILE A 133 -0.22 9.66 1.05
N MET A 134 -1.16 10.38 1.68
CA MET A 134 -2.12 9.75 2.59
C MET A 134 -3.03 8.75 1.87
N ALA A 135 -3.47 9.04 0.64
CA ALA A 135 -4.26 8.12 -0.16
C ALA A 135 -3.48 6.83 -0.49
N GLN A 136 -2.19 6.94 -0.83
CA GLN A 136 -1.33 5.77 -1.03
C GLN A 136 -1.14 4.95 0.25
N LEU A 137 -0.99 5.61 1.41
CA LEU A 137 -0.90 4.92 2.70
C LEU A 137 -2.21 4.18 3.06
N ASP A 138 -3.37 4.81 2.84
CA ASP A 138 -4.68 4.18 3.02
C ASP A 138 -4.84 2.98 2.07
N GLY A 139 -4.37 3.13 0.83
CA GLY A 139 -4.26 2.06 -0.15
C GLY A 139 -3.42 0.90 0.37
N LEU A 140 -2.21 1.17 0.85
CA LEU A 140 -1.28 0.18 1.41
C LEU A 140 -1.94 -0.68 2.49
N GLN A 141 -2.60 -0.03 3.45
CA GLN A 141 -3.33 -0.71 4.52
C GLN A 141 -4.49 -1.57 3.98
N ALA A 142 -5.26 -1.06 3.02
CA ALA A 142 -6.34 -1.80 2.37
C ALA A 142 -5.82 -3.02 1.57
N GLY A 143 -4.68 -2.89 0.89
CA GLY A 143 -4.00 -3.96 0.16
C GLY A 143 -3.54 -5.11 1.07
N VAL A 144 -2.90 -4.78 2.20
CA VAL A 144 -2.52 -5.76 3.22
C VAL A 144 -3.75 -6.50 3.77
N ALA A 145 -4.83 -5.76 4.06
CA ALA A 145 -6.08 -6.36 4.54
C ALA A 145 -6.70 -7.31 3.49
N ALA A 146 -6.65 -6.95 2.21
CA ALA A 146 -7.13 -7.82 1.13
C ALA A 146 -6.29 -9.10 1.00
N TRP A 147 -4.96 -9.00 1.11
CA TRP A 147 -4.07 -10.15 1.14
C TRP A 147 -4.40 -11.09 2.30
N ALA A 148 -4.59 -10.54 3.50
CA ALA A 148 -4.93 -11.33 4.69
C ALA A 148 -6.25 -12.10 4.52
N LYS A 149 -7.29 -11.45 3.97
CA LYS A 149 -8.58 -12.09 3.67
C LYS A 149 -8.45 -13.21 2.63
N ASN A 150 -7.60 -13.05 1.62
CA ASN A 150 -7.41 -14.11 0.63
C ASN A 150 -6.70 -15.34 1.22
N ARG A 151 -5.80 -15.12 2.19
CA ARG A 151 -5.10 -16.21 2.88
C ARG A 151 -5.96 -16.92 3.92
N SER A 152 -6.95 -16.26 4.53
CA SER A 152 -7.88 -16.92 5.46
C SER A 152 -8.92 -17.81 4.77
N ASN A 153 -9.14 -17.62 3.47
CA ASN A 153 -10.14 -18.35 2.68
C ASN A 153 -9.55 -19.53 1.89
N LYS A 154 -8.27 -19.85 2.10
CA LYS A 154 -7.56 -21.01 1.51
C LYS A 154 -7.14 -21.96 2.61
#